data_AF-A0A1F9ZIX7-F1
#
_entry.id   AF-A0A1F9ZIX7-F1
#
_cell.length_a   1.000
_cell.length_b   1.000
_cell.length_c   1.000
_cell.angle_alpha   90.00
_cell.angle_beta   90.00
_cell.angle_gamma   90.00
#
_symmetry.space_group_name_H-M   'P 1'
#
loop_
_entity.id
_entity.type
_entity.pdbx_description
1 polymer ?
#
loop_
_entity_poly.entity_id
_entity_poly.type
_entity_poly.pdbx_seq_one_letter_code
_entity_poly.pdbx_strand_id
1 'polypeptide(L)' 'MDLGTGLALVGAGIAVGVAGLGTGVAQGQVGAAAVGATAEDPKMFGKGLILMVLPETIVIFGFVVAILLWISK' A
#
# COMPACT_ATOMS: atom_id res chain seq x y z
N MET A 1 4.46 -19.55 -22.68
CA MET A 1 3.68 -18.39 -22.21
C MET A 1 3.00 -17.80 -23.41
N ASP A 2 1.67 -17.73 -23.38
CA ASP A 2 0.92 -16.98 -24.39
C ASP A 2 1.13 -15.47 -24.17
N LEU A 3 0.98 -14.67 -25.23
CA LEU A 3 1.13 -13.22 -25.17
C LEU A 3 0.14 -12.61 -24.16
N GLY A 4 -1.08 -13.16 -24.06
CA GLY A 4 -2.07 -12.75 -23.07
C GLY A 4 -1.63 -13.00 -21.63
N THR A 5 -0.91 -14.09 -21.37
CA THR A 5 -0.33 -14.38 -20.05
C THR A 5 0.80 -13.40 -19.72
N GLY A 6 1.69 -13.12 -20.67
CA GLY A 6 2.77 -12.15 -20.49
C GLY A 6 2.26 -10.75 -20.13
N LEU A 7 1.27 -10.25 -20.87
CA LEU A 7 0.66 -8.93 -20.62
C LEU A 7 0.00 -8.84 -19.24
N ALA A 8 -0.64 -9.92 -18.77
CA ALA A 8 -1.29 -9.91 -17.47
C ALA A 8 -0.31 -9.91 -16.30
N LEU A 9 0.83 -10.60 -16.41
CA LEU A 9 1.88 -10.54 -15.38
C LEU A 9 2.54 -9.17 -15.32
N VAL A 10 2.73 -8.50 -16.46
CA VAL A 10 3.15 -7.08 -16.49
C VAL A 10 2.10 -6.19 -15.82
N GLY A 11 0.82 -6.38 -16.14
CA GLY A 11 -0.29 -5.67 -15.50
C GLY A 11 -0.34 -5.87 -13.98
N ALA A 12 -0.09 -7.09 -13.50
CA ALA A 12 0.01 -7.40 -12.07
C ALA A 12 1.15 -6.62 -11.40
N GLY A 13 2.33 -6.57 -12.02
CA GLY A 13 3.46 -5.78 -11.52
C GLY A 13 3.15 -4.29 -11.46
N ILE A 14 2.49 -3.74 -12.48
CA ILE A 14 2.08 -2.32 -12.52
C ILE A 14 1.05 -2.02 -11.41
N ALA A 15 0.07 -2.90 -11.21
CA ALA A 15 -0.96 -2.73 -10.18
C ALA A 15 -0.36 -2.61 -8.77
N VAL A 16 0.57 -3.51 -8.41
CA VAL A 16 1.27 -3.43 -7.12
C VAL A 16 2.21 -2.23 -7.06
N GLY A 17 2.95 -1.96 -8.14
CA GLY A 17 3.93 -0.87 -8.18
C GLY A 17 3.30 0.50 -7.94
N VAL A 18 2.22 0.82 -8.67
CA VAL A 18 1.52 2.10 -8.54
C VAL A 18 0.81 2.20 -7.19
N ALA A 19 0.16 1.12 -6.72
CA ALA A 19 -0.47 1.11 -5.41
C ALA A 19 0.53 1.28 -4.27
N GLY A 20 1.71 0.66 -4.36
CA GLY A 20 2.80 0.81 -3.41
C GLY A 20 3.36 2.24 -3.38
N LEU A 21 3.54 2.88 -4.55
CA LEU A 21 3.96 4.28 -4.63
C LEU A 21 2.94 5.22 -3.96
N GLY A 22 1.65 5.05 -4.27
CA GLY A 22 0.59 5.84 -3.64
C GLY A 22 0.51 5.64 -2.12
N THR A 23 0.67 4.40 -1.67
CA THR A 23 0.71 4.05 -0.24
C THR A 23 1.89 4.74 0.44
N GLY A 24 3.10 4.63 -0.11
CA GLY A 24 4.30 5.23 0.49
C GLY A 24 4.20 6.76 0.64
N VAL A 25 3.62 7.46 -0.33
CA VAL A 25 3.40 8.92 -0.24
C VAL A 25 2.45 9.26 0.90
N ALA A 26 1.31 8.58 0.99
CA ALA A 26 0.33 8.82 2.06
C ALA A 26 0.90 8.44 3.43
N GLN A 27 1.60 7.32 3.51
CA GLN A 27 2.18 6.79 4.75
C GLN A 27 3.33 7.68 5.26
N GLY A 28 4.11 8.32 4.37
CA GLY A 28 5.11 9.31 4.75
C GLY A 28 4.52 10.52 5.49
N GLN A 29 3.38 11.03 5.00
CA GLN A 29 2.69 12.16 5.64
C GLN A 29 2.07 11.76 6.99
N VAL A 30 1.36 10.63 7.03
CA VAL A 30 0.71 10.12 8.25
C VAL A 30 1.75 9.75 9.31
N GLY A 31 2.86 9.12 8.91
CA GLY A 31 3.96 8.77 9.79
C GLY A 31 4.64 9.99 10.40
N ALA A 32 4.90 11.03 9.61
CA ALA A 32 5.45 12.29 10.12
C ALA A 32 4.54 12.94 11.16
N ALA A 33 3.22 12.98 10.91
CA ALA A 33 2.25 13.50 11.87
C ALA A 33 2.17 12.64 13.15
N ALA A 34 2.19 11.31 13.02
CA ALA A 34 2.15 10.39 14.16
C ALA A 34 3.39 10.51 15.06
N VAL A 35 4.58 10.63 14.47
CA VAL A 35 5.82 10.86 15.22
C VAL A 35 5.80 12.22 15.90
N GLY A 36 5.36 13.28 15.22
CA GLY A 36 5.22 14.61 15.81
C GLY A 36 4.28 14.61 17.03
N ALA A 37 3.09 14.01 16.90
CA ALA A 37 2.14 13.91 18.01
C ALA A 37 2.69 13.05 19.17
N THR A 38 3.46 12.01 18.88
CA THR A 38 4.10 11.16 19.90
C THR A 38 5.22 11.90 20.64
N ALA A 39 5.93 12.82 19.96
CA ALA A 39 6.95 13.65 20.59
C ALA A 39 6.37 14.66 21.59
N GLU A 40 5.14 15.16 21.35
CA GLU A 40 4.41 16.00 22.30
C GLU A 40 3.75 15.20 23.44
N ASP A 41 3.07 14.10 23.11
CA ASP A 41 2.45 13.20 24.10
C ASP A 41 2.73 11.72 23.73
N PRO A 42 3.58 11.01 24.49
CA PRO A 42 3.90 9.60 24.25
C PRO A 42 2.67 8.68 24.23
N LYS A 43 1.55 9.07 24.86
CA LYS A 43 0.29 8.30 24.84
C LYS A 43 -0.36 8.28 23.46
N MET A 44 0.01 9.20 22.56
CA MET A 44 -0.52 9.29 21.20
C MET A 44 0.05 8.25 20.25
N PHE A 45 1.15 7.57 20.60
CA PHE A 45 1.80 6.55 19.77
C PHE A 45 0.82 5.49 19.26
N GLY A 46 -0.02 4.93 20.16
CA GLY A 46 -0.99 3.90 19.80
C GLY A 46 -2.04 4.40 18.79
N LYS A 47 -2.52 5.63 18.94
CA LYS A 47 -3.45 6.24 17.98
C LYS A 47 -2.77 6.51 16.64
N GLY A 48 -1.52 6.99 16.67
CA GLY A 48 -0.70 7.20 15.49
C GLY A 48 -0.52 5.93 14.66
N LEU A 49 -0.25 4.79 15.31
CA LEU A 49 -0.16 3.48 14.67
C LEU A 49 -1.47 3.06 13.98
N ILE A 50 -2.63 3.28 14.62
CA ILE A 50 -3.93 2.94 14.02
C ILE A 50 -4.19 3.79 12.78
N LEU A 51 -3.86 5.08 12.82
CA LEU A 51 -4.01 5.97 11.66
C LEU A 51 -3.05 5.60 10.52
N MET A 52 -1.85 5.09 10.85
CA MET A 52 -0.86 4.63 9.88
C MET A 52 -1.30 3.39 9.09
N VAL A 53 -2.29 2.63 9.57
CA VAL A 53 -2.87 1.49 8.83
C VAL A 53 -3.80 1.92 7.70
N LEU A 54 -4.35 3.14 7.73
CA LEU A 54 -5.30 3.58 6.71
C LEU A 54 -4.68 3.59 5.29
N PRO A 55 -3.48 4.15 5.06
CA PRO A 55 -2.79 4.06 3.77
C PRO A 55 -2.55 2.62 3.30
N GLU A 56 -2.32 1.66 4.20
CA GLU A 56 -2.01 0.26 3.85
C GLU A 56 -3.12 -0.41 3.03
N THR A 57 -4.36 0.07 3.16
CA THR A 57 -5.49 -0.42 2.35
C THR A 57 -5.27 -0.24 0.85
N ILE A 58 -4.53 0.81 0.44
CA ILE A 58 -4.25 1.11 -0.97
C ILE A 58 -3.37 0.02 -1.58
N VAL A 59 -2.24 -0.33 -0.94
CA VAL A 59 -1.35 -1.39 -1.43
C VAL A 59 -2.02 -2.76 -1.35
N ILE A 60 -2.86 -3.02 -0.35
CA ILE A 60 -3.62 -4.28 -0.25
C ILE A 60 -4.53 -4.45 -1.46
N PHE A 61 -5.25 -3.40 -1.91
CA PHE A 61 -6.07 -3.51 -3.11
C PHE A 61 -5.25 -3.76 -4.38
N GLY A 62 -4.10 -3.09 -4.54
CA GLY A 62 -3.19 -3.36 -5.65
C GLY A 62 -2.66 -4.80 -5.65
N PHE A 63 -2.37 -5.33 -4.46
CA PHE A 63 -1.92 -6.70 -4.27
C PHE A 63 -3.03 -7.73 -4.58
N VAL A 64 -4.27 -7.47 -4.16
CA VAL A 64 -5.42 -8.33 -4.49
C VAL A 64 -5.62 -8.39 -6.01
N VAL A 65 -5.55 -7.25 -6.70
CA VAL A 65 -5.66 -7.23 -8.17
C VAL A 65 -4.54 -8.06 -8.82
N ALA A 66 -3.31 -7.96 -8.33
CA ALA A 66 -2.20 -8.75 -8.85
C ALA A 66 -2.39 -10.26 -8.65
N ILE A 67 -2.91 -10.67 -7.48
CA ILE A 67 -3.27 -12.08 -7.22
C ILE A 67 -4.38 -12.54 -8.16
N LEU A 68 -5.42 -11.74 -8.36
CA LEU A 68 -6.51 -12.08 -9.27
C LEU A 68 -6.02 -12.27 -10.70
N LEU A 69 -5.13 -11.40 -11.16
CA LEU A 69 -4.49 -11.52 -12.47
C LEU A 69 -3.58 -12.73 -12.58
N TRP A 70 -2.91 -13.13 -11.50
CA TRP A 70 -2.06 -14.32 -11.48
C TRP A 70 -2.87 -15.61 -11.53
N ILE A 71 -3.96 -15.70 -10.75
CA ILE A 71 -4.82 -16.89 -10.68
C ILE A 71 -5.65 -17.06 -11.96
N SER A 72 -6.02 -15.96 -12.64
CA SER A 72 -6.86 -16.01 -13.84
C SER A 72 -6.11 -16.36 -15.13
N LYS A 73 -4.89 -16.90 -15.03
CA LYS A 73 -3.95 -17.08 -16.16
C LYS A 73 -3.34 -18.47 -16.23
#